data_AF-A0A117SCA9-F1
#
_entry.id   AF-A0A117SCA9-F1
#
_cell.length_a   1.000
_cell.length_b   1.000
_cell.length_c   1.000
_cell.angle_alpha   90.00
_cell.angle_beta   90.00
_cell.angle_gamma   90.00
#
_symmetry.space_group_name_H-M   'P 1'
#
loop_
_entity.id
_entity.type
_entity.pdbx_description
1 polymer ?
#
loop_
_entity_poly.entity_id
_entity_poly.type
_entity_poly.pdbx_seq_one_letter_code
_entity_poly.pdbx_strand_id
1 'polypeptide(L)'
;MRSNFQAVAAVGLLMLATAGEAIAGDYYNACTTADPRFEINDDTLYSKSPPQNPIDFEILDKSTTSERRGYCLSQGKKFDFEGRNSTMRIRFNYQGSRIETTATCEFASSGLPAAYNCEREVVTFDSTNGGGGSGSGGAVGGGSAGGCGAGSVWSHNGSEMRLLSQGSIRRFVYERPRRGLSVSPCDVVFVGEKQGENYIGTAYVFSRRCGPIGYPVSGPVSSVGPKVTLYGQSPRRRNDCSITGYRDDTLVFEYLRSE
;
A
#
# COMPACT_ATOMS: atom_id res chain seq x y z
N MET A 1 -55.56 -15.47 50.78
CA MET A 1 -54.55 -14.44 50.44
C MET A 1 -53.19 -14.92 50.90
N ARG A 2 -52.29 -15.23 49.95
CA ARG A 2 -50.82 -15.13 50.02
C ARG A 2 -50.25 -15.82 48.77
N SER A 3 -49.89 -14.99 47.78
CA SER A 3 -49.23 -15.39 46.54
C SER A 3 -47.81 -15.86 46.81
N ASN A 4 -47.42 -16.99 46.20
CA ASN A 4 -46.04 -17.44 46.14
C ASN A 4 -45.34 -16.78 44.94
N PHE A 5 -44.28 -16.01 45.23
CA PHE A 5 -43.38 -15.42 44.26
C PHE A 5 -42.53 -16.51 43.59
N GLN A 6 -42.56 -16.59 42.26
CA GLN A 6 -41.55 -17.30 41.47
C GLN A 6 -40.32 -16.40 41.31
N ALA A 7 -39.16 -16.87 41.79
CA ALA A 7 -37.87 -16.28 41.48
C ALA A 7 -37.34 -16.92 40.19
N VAL A 8 -37.24 -16.14 39.12
CA VAL A 8 -36.57 -16.53 37.88
C VAL A 8 -35.08 -16.23 38.05
N ALA A 9 -34.25 -17.27 38.15
CA ALA A 9 -32.80 -17.14 38.13
C ALA A 9 -32.34 -16.95 36.68
N ALA A 10 -31.90 -15.74 36.34
CA ALA A 10 -31.25 -15.45 35.07
C ALA A 10 -29.80 -15.96 35.11
N VAL A 11 -29.52 -17.03 34.37
CA VAL A 11 -28.15 -17.53 34.14
C VAL A 11 -27.51 -16.63 33.07
N GLY A 12 -26.67 -15.71 33.51
CA GLY A 12 -25.83 -14.88 32.63
C GLY A 12 -24.69 -15.70 32.04
N LEU A 13 -24.81 -16.06 30.77
CA LEU A 13 -23.74 -16.69 30.00
C LEU A 13 -22.67 -15.62 29.70
N LEU A 14 -21.60 -15.60 30.48
CA LEU A 14 -20.44 -14.74 30.27
C LEU A 14 -19.64 -15.28 29.06
N MET A 15 -19.91 -14.75 27.87
CA MET A 15 -19.08 -14.97 26.69
C MET A 15 -17.72 -14.30 26.91
N LEU A 16 -16.74 -15.08 27.37
CA LEU A 16 -15.32 -14.73 27.32
C LEU A 16 -14.92 -14.63 25.85
N ALA A 17 -14.91 -13.41 25.32
CA ALA A 17 -14.26 -13.11 24.06
C ALA A 17 -12.75 -13.32 24.25
N THR A 18 -12.26 -14.50 23.87
CA THR A 18 -10.83 -14.70 23.65
C THR A 18 -10.45 -13.80 22.49
N ALA A 19 -9.72 -12.71 22.79
CA ALA A 19 -9.03 -11.95 21.77
C ALA A 19 -8.06 -12.92 21.08
N GLY A 20 -8.46 -13.42 19.91
CA GLY A 20 -7.53 -14.09 19.02
C GLY A 20 -6.43 -13.10 18.72
N GLU A 21 -5.19 -13.48 19.01
CA GLU A 21 -4.03 -12.78 18.47
C GLU A 21 -4.25 -12.68 16.95
N ALA A 22 -4.33 -11.46 16.44
CA ALA A 22 -4.36 -11.22 15.02
C ALA A 22 -3.03 -11.72 14.46
N ILE A 23 -3.00 -12.95 13.96
CA ILE A 23 -1.91 -13.45 13.13
C ILE A 23 -2.03 -12.65 11.84
N ALA A 24 -1.30 -11.54 11.77
CA ALA A 24 -1.19 -10.72 10.56
C ALA A 24 -0.47 -11.56 9.49
N GLY A 25 -1.25 -12.32 8.72
CA GLY A 25 -0.82 -13.06 7.55
C GLY A 25 -0.68 -12.18 6.31
N ASP A 26 -0.29 -10.91 6.46
CA ASP A 26 -0.14 -9.93 5.37
C ASP A 26 1.22 -10.11 4.67
N TYR A 27 1.49 -11.32 4.20
CA TYR A 27 2.65 -11.60 3.36
C TYR A 27 2.31 -11.16 1.93
N TYR A 28 2.93 -10.06 1.48
CA TYR A 28 2.71 -9.56 0.14
C TYR A 28 3.87 -9.92 -0.78
N ASN A 29 3.59 -10.62 -1.88
CA ASN A 29 4.50 -10.88 -3.00
C ASN A 29 3.89 -10.28 -4.28
N ALA A 30 4.12 -9.01 -4.58
CA ALA A 30 3.85 -8.51 -5.94
C ALA A 30 5.00 -8.88 -6.84
N CYS A 31 4.74 -9.66 -7.90
CA CYS A 31 5.75 -9.83 -8.94
C CYS A 31 5.28 -9.35 -10.32
N THR A 32 6.19 -8.66 -10.97
CA THR A 32 6.04 -8.26 -12.37
C THR A 32 6.89 -9.20 -13.23
N THR A 33 6.30 -9.81 -14.25
CA THR A 33 7.07 -10.63 -15.19
C THR A 33 7.59 -9.76 -16.35
N ALA A 34 8.76 -10.10 -16.88
CA ALA A 34 9.38 -9.43 -18.02
C ALA A 34 8.60 -9.68 -19.32
N ASP A 35 7.81 -10.76 -19.39
CA ASP A 35 6.83 -10.96 -20.46
C ASP A 35 5.54 -10.21 -20.08
N PRO A 36 5.20 -9.10 -20.75
CA PRO A 36 4.11 -8.24 -20.32
C PRO A 36 2.74 -8.93 -20.33
N ARG A 37 2.61 -10.08 -20.98
CA ARG A 37 1.38 -10.87 -21.05
C ARG A 37 1.04 -11.57 -19.74
N PHE A 38 1.98 -11.69 -18.81
CA PHE A 38 1.81 -12.44 -17.58
C PHE A 38 2.13 -11.59 -16.33
N GLU A 39 1.50 -11.94 -15.23
CA GLU A 39 1.76 -11.37 -13.90
C GLU A 39 1.62 -12.44 -12.83
N ILE A 40 2.35 -12.28 -11.73
CA ILE A 40 2.18 -13.12 -10.55
C ILE A 40 1.54 -12.28 -9.47
N ASN A 41 0.44 -12.78 -8.93
CA ASN A 41 -0.23 -12.23 -7.77
C ASN A 41 -0.50 -13.35 -6.77
N ASP A 42 -0.23 -13.11 -5.49
CA ASP A 42 -0.40 -14.10 -4.41
C ASP A 42 0.21 -15.47 -4.77
N ASP A 43 1.46 -15.45 -5.23
CA ASP A 43 2.24 -16.62 -5.67
C ASP A 43 1.62 -17.42 -6.83
N THR A 44 0.60 -16.87 -7.52
CA THR A 44 -0.07 -17.49 -8.65
C THR A 44 0.18 -16.71 -9.94
N LEU A 45 0.58 -17.39 -11.01
CA LEU A 45 0.82 -16.79 -12.33
C LEU A 45 -0.49 -16.75 -13.14
N TYR A 46 -0.76 -15.61 -13.78
CA TYR A 46 -1.93 -15.40 -14.62
C TYR A 46 -1.55 -14.81 -15.99
N SER A 47 -2.36 -15.09 -17.01
CA SER A 47 -2.38 -14.27 -18.22
C SER A 47 -3.16 -12.98 -17.96
N LYS A 48 -2.65 -11.83 -18.40
CA LYS A 48 -3.36 -10.55 -18.30
C LYS A 48 -4.58 -10.45 -19.21
N SER A 49 -4.66 -11.30 -20.25
CA SER A 49 -5.83 -11.40 -21.13
C SER A 49 -6.90 -12.33 -20.53
N PRO A 50 -8.19 -11.98 -20.59
CA PRO A 50 -9.27 -12.86 -20.18
C PRO A 50 -9.39 -14.10 -21.07
N PRO A 51 -9.79 -15.26 -20.52
CA PRO A 51 -10.02 -15.54 -19.10
C PRO A 51 -8.70 -15.68 -18.32
N GLN A 52 -8.63 -15.09 -17.13
CA GLN A 52 -7.46 -15.15 -16.25
C GLN A 52 -7.45 -16.49 -15.47
N ASN A 53 -7.07 -17.56 -16.15
CA ASN A 53 -6.90 -18.86 -15.50
C ASN A 53 -5.53 -18.93 -14.83
N PRO A 54 -5.43 -19.53 -13.63
CA PRO A 54 -4.15 -19.84 -13.00
C PRO A 54 -3.26 -20.69 -13.92
N ILE A 55 -1.97 -20.38 -13.96
CA ILE A 55 -0.96 -21.10 -14.73
C ILE A 55 0.08 -21.65 -13.76
N ASP A 56 0.26 -22.98 -13.77
CA ASP A 56 1.34 -23.59 -13.01
C ASP A 56 2.70 -23.19 -13.60
N PHE A 57 3.64 -22.81 -12.73
CA PHE A 57 5.00 -22.47 -13.12
C PHE A 57 6.03 -23.11 -12.18
N GLU A 58 7.22 -23.30 -12.73
CA GLU A 58 8.41 -23.79 -12.05
C GLU A 58 9.38 -22.61 -11.86
N ILE A 59 9.91 -22.43 -10.65
CA ILE A 59 10.99 -21.47 -10.39
C ILE A 59 12.30 -22.16 -10.73
N LEU A 60 13.00 -21.67 -11.74
CA LEU A 60 14.30 -22.20 -12.18
C LEU A 60 15.46 -21.62 -11.37
N ASP A 61 15.35 -20.35 -11.00
CA ASP A 61 16.34 -19.63 -10.21
C ASP A 61 15.66 -18.50 -9.42
N LYS A 62 16.19 -18.16 -8.25
CA LYS A 62 15.73 -17.03 -7.43
C LYS A 62 16.94 -16.38 -6.77
N SER A 63 17.13 -15.10 -7.06
CA SER A 63 18.15 -14.26 -6.43
C SER A 63 17.49 -13.12 -5.67
N THR A 64 17.99 -12.84 -4.46
CA THR A 64 17.61 -11.64 -3.71
C THR A 64 18.48 -10.49 -4.18
N THR A 65 17.86 -9.45 -4.71
CA THR A 65 18.54 -8.27 -5.27
C THR A 65 18.74 -7.19 -4.22
N SER A 66 17.80 -7.08 -3.28
CA SER A 66 17.96 -6.27 -2.07
C SER A 66 17.15 -6.86 -0.93
N GLU A 67 17.64 -6.65 0.28
CA GLU A 67 16.93 -6.97 1.52
C GLU A 67 17.15 -5.82 2.49
N ARG A 68 16.08 -5.42 3.15
CA ARG A 68 16.05 -4.36 4.15
C ARG A 68 15.28 -4.85 5.34
N ARG A 69 15.88 -4.74 6.52
CA ARG A 69 15.21 -4.97 7.79
C ARG A 69 15.40 -3.78 8.69
N GLY A 70 14.41 -3.52 9.51
CA GLY A 70 14.45 -2.37 10.39
C GLY A 70 13.22 -2.31 11.25
N TYR A 71 13.01 -1.13 11.82
CA TYR A 71 11.79 -0.82 12.50
C TYR A 71 11.42 0.63 12.30
N CYS A 72 10.13 0.85 12.35
CA CYS A 72 9.52 2.15 12.39
C CYS A 72 9.12 2.51 13.82
N LEU A 73 9.39 3.76 14.22
CA LEU A 73 8.77 4.36 15.39
C LEU A 73 7.60 5.23 14.94
N SER A 74 6.42 4.98 15.50
CA SER A 74 5.21 5.77 15.25
C SER A 74 4.39 5.84 16.54
N GLN A 75 4.01 7.05 16.96
CA GLN A 75 3.24 7.28 18.20
C GLN A 75 3.85 6.62 19.44
N GLY A 76 5.17 6.63 19.56
CA GLY A 76 5.91 6.00 20.67
C GLY A 76 5.91 4.46 20.64
N LYS A 77 5.39 3.83 19.59
CA LYS A 77 5.42 2.37 19.39
C LYS A 77 6.43 1.99 18.32
N LYS A 78 7.01 0.80 18.48
CA LYS A 78 7.96 0.20 17.54
C LYS A 78 7.23 -0.81 16.65
N PHE A 79 7.47 -0.74 15.35
CA PHE A 79 6.92 -1.64 14.36
C PHE A 79 8.06 -2.14 13.48
N ASP A 80 8.48 -3.38 13.69
CA ASP A 80 9.49 -4.00 12.84
C ASP A 80 8.98 -4.08 11.39
N PHE A 81 9.90 -4.05 10.42
CA PHE A 81 9.61 -4.27 9.00
C PHE A 81 10.71 -5.09 8.33
N GLU A 82 10.32 -5.87 7.33
CA GLU A 82 11.22 -6.54 6.39
C GLU A 82 10.73 -6.29 4.96
N GLY A 83 11.63 -5.80 4.11
CA GLY A 83 11.43 -5.63 2.68
C GLY A 83 12.48 -6.43 1.92
N ARG A 84 12.08 -7.15 0.87
CA ARG A 84 12.99 -7.95 0.06
C ARG A 84 12.60 -7.86 -1.41
N ASN A 85 13.51 -7.39 -2.24
CA ASN A 85 13.37 -7.52 -3.68
C ASN A 85 14.06 -8.78 -4.15
N SER A 86 13.39 -9.55 -5.00
CA SER A 86 13.95 -10.76 -5.59
C SER A 86 13.69 -10.78 -7.09
N THR A 87 14.63 -11.35 -7.82
CA THR A 87 14.45 -11.70 -9.23
C THR A 87 14.40 -13.21 -9.33
N MET A 88 13.34 -13.75 -9.92
CA MET A 88 13.19 -15.17 -10.17
C MET A 88 13.11 -15.43 -11.67
N ARG A 89 13.73 -16.51 -12.13
CA ARG A 89 13.53 -17.02 -13.49
C ARG A 89 12.50 -18.14 -13.38
N ILE A 90 11.40 -18.00 -14.11
CA ILE A 90 10.26 -18.93 -14.06
C ILE A 90 10.04 -19.58 -15.41
N ARG A 91 9.43 -20.75 -15.38
CA ARG A 91 9.11 -21.54 -16.56
C ARG A 91 7.73 -22.15 -16.45
N PHE A 92 6.94 -22.08 -17.51
CA PHE A 92 5.58 -22.60 -17.52
C PHE A 92 5.16 -23.02 -18.92
N ASN A 93 4.05 -23.76 -19.01
CA ASN A 93 3.42 -24.11 -20.28
C ASN A 93 2.18 -23.24 -20.48
N TYR A 94 2.05 -22.62 -21.65
CA TYR A 94 0.89 -21.81 -22.01
C TYR A 94 0.54 -22.04 -23.48
N GLN A 95 -0.72 -22.45 -23.74
CA GLN A 95 -1.22 -22.73 -25.09
C GLN A 95 -0.30 -23.67 -25.92
N GLY A 96 0.22 -24.71 -25.28
CA GLY A 96 1.11 -25.69 -25.92
C GLY A 96 2.56 -25.25 -26.11
N SER A 97 2.91 -24.01 -25.74
CA SER A 97 4.28 -23.49 -25.79
C SER A 97 4.91 -23.46 -24.40
N ARG A 98 6.19 -23.83 -24.32
CA ARG A 98 6.99 -23.69 -23.10
C ARG A 98 7.60 -22.30 -23.07
N ILE A 99 7.26 -21.53 -22.05
CA ILE A 99 7.70 -20.14 -21.87
C ILE A 99 8.66 -20.10 -20.69
N GLU A 100 9.73 -19.32 -20.84
CA GLU A 100 10.67 -18.99 -19.77
C GLU A 100 10.79 -17.47 -19.70
N THR A 101 10.62 -16.90 -18.52
CA THR A 101 10.69 -15.44 -18.31
C THR A 101 11.25 -15.13 -16.94
N THR A 102 11.60 -13.87 -16.71
CA THR A 102 12.07 -13.38 -15.42
C THR A 102 10.93 -12.64 -14.73
N ALA A 103 10.73 -12.85 -13.44
CA ALA A 103 9.83 -12.05 -12.61
C ALA A 103 10.60 -11.33 -11.52
N THR A 104 10.30 -10.05 -11.34
CA THR A 104 10.82 -9.23 -10.24
C THR A 104 9.73 -9.11 -9.20
N CYS A 105 10.01 -9.62 -8.01
CA CYS A 105 9.11 -9.63 -6.86
C CYS A 105 9.57 -8.63 -5.81
N GLU A 106 8.64 -7.85 -5.28
CA GLU A 106 8.80 -7.05 -4.08
C GLU A 106 8.03 -7.73 -2.96
N PHE A 107 8.76 -8.18 -1.94
CA PHE A 107 8.21 -8.72 -0.71
C PHE A 107 8.28 -7.67 0.37
N ALA A 108 7.19 -7.49 1.09
CA ALA A 108 7.17 -6.71 2.31
C ALA A 108 6.38 -7.49 3.35
N SER A 109 7.06 -8.10 4.33
CA SER A 109 6.38 -8.71 5.47
C SER A 109 6.37 -7.80 6.66
N SER A 110 5.20 -7.80 7.32
CA SER A 110 4.96 -7.34 8.68
C SER A 110 5.53 -5.97 8.97
N GLY A 111 4.69 -4.94 8.80
CA GLY A 111 5.03 -3.55 9.15
C GLY A 111 4.34 -2.52 8.27
N LEU A 112 3.73 -2.93 7.16
CA LEU A 112 3.21 -2.02 6.14
C LEU A 112 2.21 -0.97 6.67
N PRO A 113 1.25 -1.25 7.57
CA PRO A 113 0.43 -0.16 8.12
C PRO A 113 1.23 0.88 8.93
N ALA A 114 2.40 0.51 9.46
CA ALA A 114 3.21 1.33 10.36
C ALA A 114 4.42 2.01 9.69
N ALA A 115 5.04 1.40 8.67
CA ALA A 115 6.05 2.06 7.85
C ALA A 115 5.47 3.26 7.09
N TYR A 116 4.19 3.21 6.72
CA TYR A 116 3.49 4.33 6.09
C TYR A 116 3.21 5.49 7.05
N ASN A 117 3.18 5.25 8.36
CA ASN A 117 3.03 6.27 9.41
C ASN A 117 4.34 6.53 10.16
N CYS A 118 5.46 6.30 9.49
CA CYS A 118 6.74 6.32 10.17
C CYS A 118 7.20 7.72 10.53
N GLU A 119 7.27 8.00 11.83
CA GLU A 119 7.90 9.23 12.33
C GLU A 119 9.41 9.11 12.21
N ARG A 120 9.95 7.92 12.49
CA ARG A 120 11.38 7.63 12.36
C ARG A 120 11.62 6.18 11.98
N GLU A 121 12.17 5.99 10.79
CA GLU A 121 12.67 4.70 10.32
C GLU A 121 14.07 4.45 10.86
N VAL A 122 14.32 3.23 11.33
CA VAL A 122 15.65 2.74 11.72
C VAL A 122 15.94 1.48 10.92
N VAL A 123 16.87 1.59 9.98
CA VAL A 123 17.36 0.45 9.20
C VAL A 123 18.41 -0.28 10.04
N THR A 124 18.16 -1.55 10.34
CA THR A 124 19.08 -2.42 11.10
C THR A 124 19.88 -3.34 10.18
N PHE A 125 19.44 -3.51 8.93
CA PHE A 125 20.14 -4.27 7.91
C PHE A 125 19.75 -3.76 6.52
N ASP A 126 20.75 -3.59 5.66
CA ASP A 126 20.57 -3.30 4.23
C ASP A 126 21.62 -4.08 3.44
N SER A 127 21.16 -4.94 2.53
CA SER A 127 22.01 -5.69 1.62
C SER A 127 21.64 -5.36 0.17
N THR A 128 21.67 -4.08 -0.18
CA THR A 128 21.64 -3.70 -1.60
C THR A 128 22.97 -4.15 -2.22
N ASN A 129 22.92 -5.16 -3.09
CA ASN A 129 24.12 -5.71 -3.72
C ASN A 129 24.59 -4.74 -4.82
N GLY A 130 25.33 -3.71 -4.42
CA GLY A 130 25.88 -2.69 -5.31
C GLY A 130 26.79 -1.72 -4.56
N GLY A 131 28.09 -2.06 -4.47
CA GLY A 131 29.23 -1.14 -4.37
C GLY A 131 29.17 -0.06 -3.27
N GLY A 132 29.99 -0.25 -2.23
CA GLY A 132 30.22 0.77 -1.21
C GLY A 132 30.64 2.14 -1.79
N GLY A 133 30.17 3.19 -1.13
CA GLY A 133 30.53 4.57 -1.46
C GLY A 133 29.95 5.55 -0.45
N SER A 134 30.61 5.67 0.71
CA SER A 134 30.52 6.89 1.52
C SER A 134 31.18 8.01 0.70
N GLY A 135 30.45 9.08 0.41
CA GLY A 135 30.95 10.17 -0.43
C GLY A 135 29.99 11.35 -0.51
N SER A 136 30.28 12.35 0.33
CA SER A 136 29.75 13.71 0.33
C SER A 136 29.87 14.44 -1.01
N GLY A 137 28.89 15.30 -1.31
CA GLY A 137 29.08 16.56 -2.05
C GLY A 137 29.14 16.46 -3.57
N GLY A 138 28.08 16.90 -4.24
CA GLY A 138 28.08 17.12 -5.69
C GLY A 138 26.79 17.78 -6.16
N ALA A 139 26.84 19.09 -6.33
CA ALA A 139 25.74 19.93 -6.79
C ALA A 139 25.32 19.60 -8.23
N VAL A 140 24.01 19.36 -8.37
CA VAL A 140 23.06 19.81 -9.41
C VAL A 140 23.63 20.23 -10.77
N GLY A 141 23.28 19.46 -11.79
CA GLY A 141 23.26 19.88 -13.19
C GLY A 141 22.07 19.24 -13.93
N GLY A 142 21.22 20.08 -14.54
CA GLY A 142 20.26 19.66 -15.56
C GLY A 142 18.81 19.52 -15.08
N GLY A 143 18.10 20.65 -14.96
CA GLY A 143 16.67 20.68 -14.63
C GLY A 143 15.81 19.98 -15.68
N SER A 144 15.09 18.95 -15.24
CA SER A 144 13.75 18.66 -15.72
C SER A 144 12.78 19.25 -14.70
N ALA A 145 11.80 20.02 -15.16
CA ALA A 145 10.88 20.75 -14.30
C ALA A 145 10.05 19.78 -13.44
N GLY A 146 10.43 19.63 -12.17
CA GLY A 146 9.55 19.48 -10.99
C GLY A 146 8.37 18.50 -11.01
N GLY A 147 8.33 17.50 -11.89
CA GLY A 147 7.26 16.51 -11.94
C GLY A 147 7.52 15.33 -11.00
N CYS A 148 6.47 14.78 -10.40
CA CYS A 148 6.55 13.68 -9.44
C CYS A 148 6.83 12.29 -10.07
N GLY A 149 7.39 12.27 -11.28
CA GLY A 149 7.53 11.09 -12.14
C GLY A 149 6.49 11.02 -13.26
N ALA A 150 6.63 10.05 -14.17
CA ALA A 150 5.65 9.80 -15.23
C ALA A 150 4.40 9.12 -14.68
N GLY A 151 3.22 9.54 -15.14
CA GLY A 151 1.94 9.00 -14.66
C GLY A 151 0.74 9.65 -15.33
N SER A 152 -0.46 9.23 -14.94
CA SER A 152 -1.70 9.90 -15.36
C SER A 152 -2.09 10.99 -14.37
N VAL A 153 -2.78 12.03 -14.85
CA VAL A 153 -3.24 13.17 -14.05
C VAL A 153 -4.72 12.99 -13.70
N TRP A 154 -5.04 13.26 -12.44
CA TRP A 154 -6.36 13.07 -11.83
C TRP A 154 -6.75 14.31 -11.03
N SER A 155 -8.03 14.48 -10.74
CA SER A 155 -8.54 15.49 -9.82
C SER A 155 -8.90 14.88 -8.49
N HIS A 156 -8.66 15.61 -7.41
CA HIS A 156 -9.10 15.26 -6.07
C HIS A 156 -9.29 16.52 -5.23
N ASN A 157 -10.51 16.76 -4.74
CA ASN A 157 -10.83 17.88 -3.83
C ASN A 157 -10.29 19.25 -4.33
N GLY A 158 -10.37 19.49 -5.65
CA GLY A 158 -9.90 20.72 -6.29
C GLY A 158 -8.38 20.82 -6.52
N SER A 159 -7.60 19.77 -6.23
CA SER A 159 -6.18 19.66 -6.57
C SER A 159 -5.99 18.79 -7.82
N GLU A 160 -4.90 19.02 -8.55
CA GLU A 160 -4.40 18.05 -9.53
C GLU A 160 -3.48 17.05 -8.82
N MET A 161 -3.71 15.78 -9.11
CA MET A 161 -3.01 14.62 -8.57
C MET A 161 -2.33 13.88 -9.70
N ARG A 162 -1.27 13.16 -9.36
CA ARG A 162 -0.61 12.23 -10.27
C ARG A 162 -0.74 10.82 -9.72
N LEU A 163 -1.17 9.91 -10.58
CA LEU A 163 -1.15 8.47 -10.30
C LEU A 163 0.15 7.88 -10.82
N LEU A 164 1.02 7.49 -9.90
CA LEU A 164 2.22 6.71 -10.18
C LEU A 164 1.85 5.22 -10.04
N SER A 165 2.08 4.46 -11.10
CA SER A 165 1.78 3.03 -11.15
C SER A 165 3.06 2.23 -11.37
N GLN A 166 3.33 1.27 -10.48
CA GLN A 166 4.46 0.36 -10.60
C GLN A 166 3.97 -1.04 -10.23
N GLY A 167 3.79 -1.91 -11.23
CA GLY A 167 3.12 -3.19 -11.03
C GLY A 167 1.70 -3.01 -10.50
N SER A 168 1.38 -3.64 -9.37
CA SER A 168 0.14 -3.47 -8.59
C SER A 168 0.15 -2.21 -7.72
N ILE A 169 1.32 -1.64 -7.39
CA ILE A 169 1.45 -0.47 -6.52
C ILE A 169 0.82 0.76 -7.19
N ARG A 170 0.05 1.51 -6.41
CA ARG A 170 -0.62 2.74 -6.80
C ARG A 170 -0.30 3.82 -5.78
N ARG A 171 0.23 4.95 -6.26
CA ARG A 171 0.46 6.14 -5.45
C ARG A 171 -0.26 7.33 -6.08
N PHE A 172 -1.15 7.95 -5.32
CA PHE A 172 -1.64 9.29 -5.66
C PHE A 172 -0.79 10.31 -4.92
N VAL A 173 -0.13 11.19 -5.68
CA VAL A 173 0.69 12.28 -5.15
C VAL A 173 0.14 13.62 -5.64
N TYR A 174 0.35 14.69 -4.87
CA TYR A 174 -0.05 16.03 -5.29
C TYR A 174 0.80 16.49 -6.47
N GLU A 175 0.20 16.71 -7.63
CA GLU A 175 0.88 17.36 -8.75
C GLU A 175 0.82 18.89 -8.58
N ARG A 176 -0.41 19.39 -8.39
CA ARG A 176 -0.68 20.80 -8.13
C ARG A 176 -1.67 20.90 -6.96
N PRO A 177 -1.18 21.05 -5.72
CA PRO A 177 -2.03 21.26 -4.57
C PRO A 177 -2.90 22.51 -4.74
N ARG A 178 -4.18 22.41 -4.35
CA ARG A 178 -5.00 23.62 -4.23
C ARG A 178 -4.48 24.55 -3.13
N ARG A 179 -4.82 25.83 -3.24
CA ARG A 179 -4.49 26.84 -2.22
C ARG A 179 -5.07 26.45 -0.85
N GLY A 180 -4.31 26.68 0.21
CA GLY A 180 -4.73 26.47 1.60
C GLY A 180 -4.44 25.08 2.18
N LEU A 181 -3.89 24.15 1.39
CA LEU A 181 -3.34 22.90 1.91
C LEU A 181 -1.91 23.11 2.45
N SER A 182 -1.56 22.38 3.50
CA SER A 182 -0.19 22.33 4.04
C SER A 182 0.51 21.09 3.50
N VAL A 183 0.67 21.04 2.18
CA VAL A 183 1.31 19.96 1.41
C VAL A 183 2.13 20.57 0.28
N SER A 184 3.21 19.90 -0.10
CA SER A 184 4.05 20.26 -1.24
C SER A 184 3.69 19.41 -2.46
N PRO A 185 4.08 19.83 -3.68
CA PRO A 185 4.12 18.91 -4.81
C PRO A 185 4.86 17.63 -4.43
N CYS A 186 4.35 16.51 -4.92
CA CYS A 186 4.80 15.13 -4.70
C CYS A 186 4.52 14.53 -3.32
N ASP A 187 3.89 15.26 -2.40
CA ASP A 187 3.37 14.66 -1.16
C ASP A 187 2.31 13.59 -1.48
N VAL A 188 2.38 12.47 -0.78
CA VAL A 188 1.53 11.29 -1.00
C VAL A 188 0.19 11.44 -0.29
N VAL A 189 -0.92 11.47 -1.03
CA VAL A 189 -2.27 11.43 -0.42
C VAL A 189 -2.80 10.00 -0.25
N PHE A 190 -2.34 9.08 -1.09
CA PHE A 190 -2.68 7.66 -1.01
C PHE A 190 -1.53 6.79 -1.54
N VAL A 191 -1.28 5.68 -0.85
CA VAL A 191 -0.43 4.59 -1.32
C VAL A 191 -1.14 3.27 -1.04
N GLY A 192 -1.14 2.39 -2.01
CA GLY A 192 -1.76 1.08 -1.88
C GLY A 192 -1.55 0.24 -3.13
N GLU A 193 -2.41 -0.75 -3.29
CA GLU A 193 -2.28 -1.77 -4.32
C GLU A 193 -3.58 -1.96 -5.06
N LYS A 194 -3.50 -2.29 -6.35
CA LYS A 194 -4.61 -2.84 -7.11
C LYS A 194 -4.75 -4.33 -6.84
N GLN A 195 -5.88 -4.73 -6.26
CA GLN A 195 -6.29 -6.12 -6.04
C GLN A 195 -7.62 -6.37 -6.76
N GLY A 196 -7.56 -7.06 -7.90
CA GLY A 196 -8.70 -7.17 -8.82
C GLY A 196 -9.19 -5.78 -9.22
N GLU A 197 -10.48 -5.51 -9.04
CA GLU A 197 -11.08 -4.19 -9.34
C GLU A 197 -11.10 -3.23 -8.14
N ASN A 198 -10.31 -3.48 -7.10
CA ASN A 198 -10.21 -2.64 -5.91
C ASN A 198 -8.81 -2.09 -5.71
N TYR A 199 -8.74 -0.91 -5.10
CA TYR A 199 -7.53 -0.43 -4.44
C TYR A 199 -7.65 -0.63 -2.93
N ILE A 200 -6.57 -1.11 -2.31
CA ILE A 200 -6.46 -1.27 -0.85
C ILE A 200 -5.16 -0.61 -0.39
N GLY A 201 -5.21 0.20 0.66
CA GLY A 201 -4.00 0.87 1.14
C GLY A 201 -4.23 1.89 2.24
N THR A 202 -3.36 2.90 2.29
CA THR A 202 -3.36 3.97 3.29
C THR A 202 -3.59 5.32 2.60
N ALA A 203 -4.58 6.06 3.08
CA ALA A 203 -4.77 7.47 2.74
C ALA A 203 -4.21 8.37 3.85
N TYR A 204 -3.83 9.59 3.50
CA TYR A 204 -3.25 10.56 4.43
C TYR A 204 -4.12 11.81 4.58
N VAL A 205 -4.32 12.24 5.82
CA VAL A 205 -4.83 13.58 6.12
C VAL A 205 -3.73 14.46 6.69
N PHE A 206 -3.66 15.69 6.19
CA PHE A 206 -2.60 16.64 6.50
C PHE A 206 -3.07 17.71 7.47
N SER A 207 -2.25 18.01 8.46
CA SER A 207 -2.44 19.13 9.37
C SER A 207 -1.18 19.97 9.40
N ARG A 208 -1.33 21.30 9.28
CA ARG A 208 -0.20 22.23 9.44
C ARG A 208 0.50 22.10 10.80
N ARG A 209 -0.26 21.71 11.84
CA ARG A 209 0.24 21.62 13.22
C ARG A 209 0.78 20.24 13.56
N CYS A 210 0.13 19.19 13.08
CA CYS A 210 0.38 17.82 13.51
C CYS A 210 1.00 16.94 12.43
N GLY A 211 1.32 17.51 11.26
CA GLY A 211 1.84 16.74 10.12
C GLY A 211 0.79 15.80 9.50
N PRO A 212 1.21 14.90 8.60
CA PRO A 212 0.35 13.87 8.03
C PRO A 212 -0.02 12.82 9.08
N ILE A 213 -1.16 12.16 8.89
CA ILE A 213 -1.51 10.92 9.56
C ILE A 213 -2.25 10.02 8.57
N GLY A 214 -1.81 8.77 8.49
CA GLY A 214 -2.35 7.74 7.63
C GLY A 214 -3.52 6.99 8.27
N TYR A 215 -4.43 6.49 7.45
CA TYR A 215 -5.53 5.64 7.85
C TYR A 215 -5.89 4.65 6.73
N PRO A 216 -6.35 3.43 7.06
CA PRO A 216 -6.64 2.42 6.06
C PRO A 216 -7.85 2.84 5.22
N VAL A 217 -7.74 2.60 3.91
CA VAL A 217 -8.82 2.81 2.95
C VAL A 217 -8.86 1.68 1.93
N SER A 218 -10.05 1.42 1.41
CA SER A 218 -10.25 0.49 0.30
C SER A 218 -11.43 0.91 -0.55
N GLY A 219 -11.42 0.55 -1.83
CA GLY A 219 -12.61 0.68 -2.66
C GLY A 219 -12.37 0.46 -4.14
N PRO A 220 -13.44 0.54 -4.94
CA PRO A 220 -13.40 0.11 -6.33
C PRO A 220 -12.67 1.10 -7.24
N VAL A 221 -12.06 0.55 -8.28
CA VAL A 221 -11.67 1.25 -9.50
C VAL A 221 -12.78 1.02 -10.51
N SER A 222 -13.48 2.09 -10.90
CA SER A 222 -14.60 1.98 -11.82
C SER A 222 -14.12 1.56 -13.22
N SER A 223 -14.77 0.54 -13.78
CA SER A 223 -14.57 0.08 -15.16
C SER A 223 -15.37 0.90 -16.19
N VAL A 224 -16.36 1.67 -15.76
CA VAL A 224 -17.31 2.43 -16.61
C VAL A 224 -16.84 3.87 -16.85
N GLY A 225 -15.74 4.26 -16.21
CA GLY A 225 -15.05 5.54 -16.38
C GLY A 225 -13.90 5.63 -15.37
N PRO A 226 -12.75 6.26 -15.71
CA PRO A 226 -11.55 6.26 -14.87
C PRO A 226 -11.76 7.08 -13.59
N LYS A 227 -12.41 6.45 -12.60
CA LYS A 227 -12.73 6.99 -11.29
C LYS A 227 -12.32 5.98 -10.24
N VAL A 228 -11.59 6.44 -9.22
CA VAL A 228 -11.21 5.64 -8.05
C VAL A 228 -11.96 6.22 -6.86
N THR A 229 -12.68 5.37 -6.12
CA THR A 229 -13.37 5.77 -4.90
C THR A 229 -12.88 4.90 -3.75
N LEU A 230 -12.30 5.52 -2.73
CA LEU A 230 -11.77 4.83 -1.56
C LEU A 230 -12.55 5.24 -0.32
N TYR A 231 -12.83 4.27 0.53
CA TYR A 231 -13.57 4.43 1.78
C TYR A 231 -12.69 4.06 2.96
N GLY A 232 -12.78 4.82 4.05
CA GLY A 232 -12.14 4.48 5.31
C GLY A 232 -12.53 5.41 6.44
N GLN A 233 -11.91 5.23 7.59
CA GLN A 233 -12.21 6.02 8.80
C GLN A 233 -11.06 6.97 9.12
N SER A 234 -11.20 8.24 8.73
CA SER A 234 -10.18 9.27 8.96
C SER A 234 -10.12 9.67 10.44
N PRO A 235 -8.93 9.70 11.07
CA PRO A 235 -8.76 10.11 12.45
C PRO A 235 -9.09 11.60 12.63
N ARG A 236 -9.77 11.92 13.73
CA ARG A 236 -9.95 13.29 14.23
C ARG A 236 -8.87 13.58 15.25
N ARG A 237 -8.11 14.66 15.04
CA ARG A 237 -7.05 15.08 15.95
C ARG A 237 -7.40 16.38 16.66
N ARG A 238 -7.06 16.46 17.94
CA ARG A 238 -7.05 17.72 18.72
C ARG A 238 -5.82 18.56 18.38
N ASN A 239 -5.78 19.74 18.99
CA ASN A 239 -4.64 20.66 18.93
C ASN A 239 -3.34 20.05 19.48
N ASP A 240 -3.42 19.13 20.44
CA ASP A 240 -2.27 18.39 20.97
C ASP A 240 -1.89 17.17 20.11
N CYS A 241 -2.48 17.04 18.91
CA CYS A 241 -2.26 15.96 17.96
C CYS A 241 -2.75 14.58 18.42
N SER A 242 -3.38 14.49 19.59
CA SER A 242 -4.03 13.26 20.05
C SER A 242 -5.25 12.92 19.21
N ILE A 243 -5.46 11.63 18.94
CA ILE A 243 -6.64 11.12 18.24
C ILE A 243 -7.80 11.06 19.23
N THR A 244 -8.93 11.69 18.87
CA THR A 244 -10.13 11.72 19.73
C THR A 244 -11.31 10.94 19.20
N GLY A 245 -11.16 10.33 18.02
CA GLY A 245 -12.19 9.57 17.36
C GLY A 245 -11.92 9.50 15.86
N TYR A 246 -12.88 8.92 15.15
CA TYR A 246 -12.79 8.71 13.71
C TYR A 246 -14.05 9.26 13.03
N ARG A 247 -13.97 9.52 11.73
CA ARG A 247 -15.13 9.82 10.88
C ARG A 247 -15.00 9.06 9.59
N ASP A 248 -16.14 8.68 9.02
CA ASP A 248 -16.15 8.14 7.68
C ASP A 248 -15.60 9.19 6.70
N ASP A 249 -14.74 8.72 5.81
CA ASP A 249 -14.10 9.52 4.77
C ASP A 249 -14.24 8.79 3.43
N THR A 250 -14.37 9.57 2.36
CA THR A 250 -14.49 9.06 1.00
C THR A 250 -13.57 9.87 0.10
N LEU A 251 -12.54 9.23 -0.42
CA LEU A 251 -11.62 9.85 -1.37
C LEU A 251 -12.10 9.51 -2.77
N VAL A 252 -12.41 10.55 -3.54
CA VAL A 252 -12.75 10.41 -4.96
C VAL A 252 -11.62 10.99 -5.79
N PHE A 253 -11.09 10.18 -6.70
CA PHE A 253 -10.14 10.60 -7.73
C PHE A 253 -10.78 10.42 -9.10
N GLU A 254 -10.80 11.48 -9.90
CA GLU A 254 -11.38 11.45 -11.25
C GLU A 254 -10.31 11.77 -12.28
N TYR A 255 -10.10 10.88 -13.24
CA TYR A 255 -9.06 11.03 -14.24
C TYR A 255 -9.31 12.25 -15.13
N LEU A 256 -8.22 12.93 -15.45
CA LEU A 256 -8.22 14.10 -16.32
C LEU A 256 -7.54 13.79 -17.65
N ARG A 257 -6.32 13.26 -17.62
CA ARG A 257 -5.49 13.00 -18.82
C ARG A 257 -4.32 12.05 -18.54
N SER A 258 -3.80 11.44 -19.59
CA SER A 258 -2.48 10.80 -19.62
C SER A 258 -1.44 11.83 -20.05
N GLU A 259 -0.18 11.60 -19.68
CA GLU A 259 0.96 12.29 -20.30
C GLU A 259 1.45 11.57 -21.56
#